data_AF-A0A5N4WR92-F1
#
_entry.id   AF-A0A5N4WR92-F1
#
_cell.length_a   1.000
_cell.length_b   1.000
_cell.length_c   1.000
_cell.angle_alpha   90.00
_cell.angle_beta   90.00
_cell.angle_gamma   90.00
#
_symmetry.space_group_name_H-M   'P 1'
#
loop_
_entity.id
_entity.type
_entity.pdbx_description
1 polymer ?
#
loop_
_entity_poly.entity_id
_entity_poly.type
_entity_poly.pdbx_seq_one_letter_code
_entity_poly.pdbx_strand_id
1 'polypeptide(L)'
;MNVKPYLDSTVDMFTDEKPVFASSTNPLSGMQIICKNIADFEQNILTQTTKSDVKSINAESFLDARNPEHDCAGCKAYPLTNPKDLTQITGYHIFGTARQWDASKEPYKLINEKTVSFPIGSGVMASHTNKKYLPYVIGTDDIKLFVQIAEAGEAVVYQQSIDAAYLTINNGLPETIFRVMAGYNPPQYNKDLFIQLHDDFKALSDKALKEFFRQKVQQLQRSFEPEMLDQSEVQTAGKTPQTEQPTQPVKKTASLQILNMSSIKAQPINWLWEGWLPLGKLTILAGAGGCGKTTLLLSLIATITTKGQFPDGTQCKHAGSVIIFSTEDDPADTLIPRLMAAGANLRKVYFVQGHVNEKGEKKPFDPSKDMDLLLEYAKKIDGLKLLMIDPIVSAVGGDMHRANDVRRSLQTIIDFAQDIGCAVIGITHFAKGTAGTIPVDRIIGSQAFTALARMVWTAARREDENDCILVRAKSNISELDGGIRYEIEQCTVSDNIEATRVNWLGPIEGSARELLSDVESTENDGSGSIIDMAMEFLIGLLSPIEKMPSKEVHAQAKEAGFSPASVRRAQVKLNIKPFRPSGETVWFWSLPKIHRLDEPTHF
;
A
#
# COMPACT_ATOMS: atom_id res chain seq x y z
N MET A 1 53.01 17.62 -11.82
CA MET A 1 51.99 17.01 -10.95
C MET A 1 51.24 18.11 -10.23
N ASN A 2 49.91 18.09 -10.34
CA ASN A 2 48.90 18.73 -9.49
C ASN A 2 48.86 20.26 -9.30
N VAL A 3 48.08 20.87 -10.20
CA VAL A 3 46.94 21.78 -9.97
C VAL A 3 46.61 22.15 -8.52
N LYS A 4 46.66 23.46 -8.23
CA LYS A 4 45.56 24.25 -7.62
C LYS A 4 45.82 25.74 -7.90
N PRO A 5 44.79 26.49 -8.32
CA PRO A 5 44.52 27.70 -7.55
C PRO A 5 43.03 28.01 -7.33
N TYR A 6 42.78 28.58 -6.14
CA TYR A 6 41.86 29.67 -5.82
C TYR A 6 40.41 29.64 -6.37
N LEU A 7 39.49 29.25 -5.48
CA LEU A 7 38.12 29.76 -5.47
C LEU A 7 38.15 31.12 -4.76
N ASP A 8 37.98 32.19 -5.53
CA ASP A 8 37.56 33.48 -5.00
C ASP A 8 36.02 33.50 -4.99
N SER A 9 35.46 33.78 -3.81
CA SER A 9 34.04 33.74 -3.52
C SER A 9 33.52 35.18 -3.42
N THR A 10 33.01 35.72 -4.52
CA THR A 10 32.06 36.83 -4.46
C THR A 10 30.66 36.29 -4.72
N VAL A 11 29.93 36.26 -3.62
CA VAL A 11 28.47 36.18 -3.48
C VAL A 11 27.76 36.94 -4.59
N ASP A 12 26.90 36.24 -5.34
CA ASP A 12 25.80 36.87 -6.04
C ASP A 12 24.48 36.47 -5.36
N MET A 13 23.71 37.50 -5.06
CA MET A 13 22.52 37.49 -4.22
C MET A 13 21.28 37.11 -5.04
N PHE A 14 20.41 36.28 -4.43
CA PHE A 14 18.97 36.15 -4.69
C PHE A 14 18.48 36.18 -6.15
N THR A 15 18.30 35.00 -6.75
CA THR A 15 17.26 34.79 -7.77
C THR A 15 16.38 33.62 -7.35
N ASP A 16 15.12 33.93 -7.06
CA ASP A 16 14.01 33.01 -6.77
C ASP A 16 13.58 32.28 -8.06
N GLU A 17 14.53 31.64 -8.75
CA GLU A 17 14.30 30.91 -9.99
C GLU A 17 13.79 29.51 -9.67
N LYS A 18 12.53 29.23 -10.05
CA LYS A 18 11.96 27.88 -10.02
C LYS A 18 12.94 26.91 -10.69
N PRO A 19 13.14 25.69 -10.14
CA PRO A 19 14.05 24.71 -10.74
C PRO A 19 13.63 24.43 -12.20
N VAL A 20 14.62 24.46 -13.09
CA VAL A 20 14.43 24.16 -14.51
C VAL A 20 13.99 22.71 -14.65
N PHE A 21 12.86 22.48 -15.32
CA PHE A 21 12.30 21.13 -15.51
C PHE A 21 13.07 20.36 -16.60
N ALA A 22 13.42 21.02 -17.70
CA ALA A 22 14.30 20.52 -18.74
C ALA A 22 14.92 21.67 -19.53
N SER A 23 16.10 21.46 -20.10
CA SER A 23 16.73 22.42 -21.01
C SER A 23 17.29 21.71 -22.24
N SER A 24 17.12 22.32 -23.41
CA SER A 24 17.78 21.91 -24.65
C SER A 24 18.65 23.04 -25.16
N THR A 25 19.89 22.74 -25.56
CA THR A 25 20.81 23.75 -26.12
C THR A 25 21.38 23.21 -27.42
N ASN A 26 21.06 23.85 -28.54
CA ASN A 26 21.61 23.49 -29.83
C ASN A 26 23.09 23.93 -29.91
N PRO A 27 24.04 22.99 -30.03
CA PRO A 27 25.48 23.31 -29.97
C PRO A 27 25.98 24.09 -31.20
N LEU A 28 25.22 24.09 -32.31
CA LEU A 28 25.61 24.75 -33.56
C LEU A 28 25.05 26.18 -33.63
N SER A 29 23.78 26.37 -33.26
CA SER A 29 23.11 27.68 -33.33
C SER A 29 23.20 28.48 -32.02
N GLY A 30 23.54 27.83 -30.90
CA GLY A 30 23.48 28.42 -29.56
C GLY A 30 22.06 28.65 -29.05
N MET A 31 21.03 28.21 -29.79
CA MET A 31 19.63 28.36 -29.39
C MET A 31 19.35 27.50 -28.16
N GLN A 32 18.77 28.12 -27.13
CA GLN A 32 18.42 27.46 -25.87
C GLN A 32 16.90 27.45 -25.67
N ILE A 33 16.35 26.28 -25.36
CA ILE A 33 14.96 26.09 -24.96
C ILE A 33 14.96 25.69 -23.48
N ILE A 34 14.34 26.50 -22.63
CA ILE A 34 14.20 26.23 -21.18
C ILE A 34 12.73 25.93 -20.89
N CYS A 35 12.46 24.71 -20.40
CA CYS A 35 11.13 24.28 -19.98
C CYS A 35 11.03 24.44 -18.46
N LYS A 36 10.07 25.23 -17.97
CA LYS A 36 9.89 25.47 -16.53
C LYS A 36 8.96 24.44 -15.87
N ASN A 37 8.18 23.73 -16.68
CA ASN A 37 7.23 22.71 -16.22
C ASN A 37 6.95 21.69 -17.34
N ILE A 38 6.15 20.68 -17.03
CA ILE A 38 5.77 19.60 -17.98
C ILE A 38 5.04 20.14 -19.21
N ALA A 39 4.11 21.09 -19.04
CA ALA A 39 3.36 21.65 -20.18
C ALA A 39 4.28 22.39 -21.17
N ASP A 40 5.26 23.15 -20.65
CA ASP A 40 6.28 23.78 -21.49
C ASP A 40 7.09 22.72 -22.25
N PHE A 41 7.47 21.63 -21.59
CA PHE A 41 8.21 20.54 -22.23
C PHE A 41 7.39 19.86 -23.32
N GLU A 42 6.13 19.53 -23.04
CA GLU A 42 5.22 18.93 -24.01
C GLU A 42 4.98 19.82 -25.23
N GLN A 43 4.90 21.14 -25.04
CA GLN A 43 4.65 22.08 -26.12
C GLN A 43 5.89 22.31 -27.00
N ASN A 44 7.08 22.39 -26.39
CA ASN A 44 8.29 22.86 -27.07
C ASN A 44 9.23 21.73 -27.52
N ILE A 45 9.17 20.55 -26.91
CA ILE A 45 10.10 19.45 -27.16
C ILE A 45 9.42 18.21 -27.76
N LEU A 46 8.13 18.01 -27.48
CA LEU A 46 7.40 16.83 -27.95
C LEU A 46 6.60 17.11 -29.22
N THR A 47 6.52 16.12 -30.11
CA THR A 47 5.68 16.19 -31.32
C THR A 47 4.20 16.20 -30.95
N GLN A 48 3.41 17.06 -31.60
CA GLN A 48 1.95 17.16 -31.42
C GLN A 48 1.21 15.99 -32.08
N THR A 49 1.34 14.78 -31.55
CA THR A 49 0.56 13.61 -31.99
C THR A 49 -0.61 13.36 -31.03
N THR A 50 -1.84 13.35 -31.55
CA THR A 50 -3.08 13.35 -30.75
C THR A 50 -3.59 11.97 -30.32
N LYS A 51 -2.91 10.87 -30.69
CA LYS A 51 -3.45 9.51 -30.55
C LYS A 51 -2.77 8.61 -29.51
N SER A 52 -1.64 9.00 -28.94
CA SER A 52 -0.92 8.24 -27.91
C SER A 52 -0.27 9.16 -26.89
N ASP A 53 -0.15 8.72 -25.63
CA ASP A 53 0.62 9.42 -24.62
C ASP A 53 2.13 9.13 -24.70
N VAL A 54 2.53 8.13 -25.50
CA VAL A 54 3.89 7.95 -25.98
C VAL A 54 4.14 8.94 -27.12
N LYS A 55 5.01 9.92 -26.86
CA LYS A 55 5.32 11.02 -27.79
C LYS A 55 6.70 10.83 -28.40
N SER A 56 6.97 11.52 -29.51
CA SER A 56 8.32 11.60 -30.10
C SER A 56 8.95 12.94 -29.81
N ILE A 57 10.27 12.98 -29.72
CA ILE A 57 11.06 14.20 -29.56
C ILE A 57 11.17 14.90 -30.92
N ASN A 58 10.96 16.22 -30.94
CA ASN A 58 11.11 17.05 -32.14
C ASN A 58 12.57 17.17 -32.60
N ALA A 59 12.78 17.72 -33.79
CA ALA A 59 14.12 17.96 -34.31
C ALA A 59 14.87 19.03 -33.49
N GLU A 60 16.20 18.98 -33.51
CA GLU A 60 17.08 19.94 -32.83
C GLU A 60 16.94 19.94 -31.29
N SER A 61 16.64 18.79 -30.71
CA SER A 61 16.44 18.61 -29.27
C SER A 61 17.62 17.91 -28.61
N PHE A 62 18.57 18.68 -28.12
CA PHE A 62 19.76 18.24 -27.39
C PHE A 62 19.46 18.19 -25.88
N LEU A 63 18.89 17.09 -25.40
CA LEU A 63 18.34 16.96 -24.04
C LEU A 63 19.25 16.19 -23.07
N ASP A 64 20.13 15.33 -23.58
CA ASP A 64 20.98 14.50 -22.73
C ASP A 64 22.23 15.26 -22.31
N ALA A 65 22.27 15.74 -21.07
CA ALA A 65 23.43 16.45 -20.51
C ALA A 65 24.74 15.63 -20.56
N ARG A 66 24.66 14.30 -20.64
CA ARG A 66 25.83 13.42 -20.77
C ARG A 66 26.30 13.29 -22.22
N ASN A 67 25.46 13.67 -23.18
CA ASN A 67 25.72 13.59 -24.62
C ASN A 67 25.25 14.89 -25.31
N PRO A 68 25.82 16.07 -24.96
CA PRO A 68 25.30 17.38 -25.37
C PRO A 68 25.36 17.62 -26.89
N GLU A 69 26.20 16.87 -27.61
CA GLU A 69 26.34 16.96 -29.07
C GLU A 69 25.37 16.05 -29.85
N HIS A 70 24.52 15.27 -29.17
CA HIS A 70 23.61 14.32 -29.80
C HIS A 70 22.16 14.83 -29.78
N ASP A 71 21.59 14.99 -30.97
CA ASP A 71 20.19 15.34 -31.16
C ASP A 71 19.31 14.13 -30.83
N CYS A 72 18.36 14.32 -29.92
CA CYS A 72 17.39 13.31 -29.50
C CYS A 72 16.17 13.24 -30.45
N ALA A 73 16.19 13.94 -31.59
CA ALA A 73 15.15 13.89 -32.61
C ALA A 73 14.72 12.45 -32.93
N GLY A 74 13.41 12.19 -32.81
CA GLY A 74 12.82 10.88 -33.07
C GLY A 74 12.94 9.87 -31.93
N CYS A 75 13.67 10.16 -30.84
CA CYS A 75 13.56 9.40 -29.59
C CYS A 75 12.11 9.41 -29.08
N LYS A 76 11.76 8.38 -28.31
CA LYS A 76 10.44 8.23 -27.69
C LYS A 76 10.46 8.78 -26.27
N ALA A 77 9.38 9.45 -25.90
CA ALA A 77 9.11 9.96 -24.57
C ALA A 77 7.94 9.16 -23.98
N TYR A 78 8.25 8.26 -23.03
CA TYR A 78 7.25 7.46 -22.31
C TYR A 78 6.86 8.18 -21.02
N PRO A 79 5.57 8.29 -20.65
CA PRO A 79 5.19 9.04 -19.46
C PRO A 79 5.76 8.44 -18.16
N LEU A 80 6.21 9.32 -17.28
CA LEU A 80 6.41 9.04 -15.86
C LEU A 80 5.20 9.55 -15.11
N THR A 81 4.68 8.76 -14.19
CA THR A 81 3.44 9.08 -13.45
C THR A 81 3.65 9.01 -11.94
N ASN A 82 2.76 9.66 -11.20
CA ASN A 82 2.72 9.58 -9.75
C ASN A 82 2.32 8.15 -9.33
N PRO A 83 3.13 7.41 -8.54
CA PRO A 83 2.79 6.05 -8.13
C PRO A 83 1.54 5.94 -7.24
N LYS A 84 1.07 7.06 -6.66
CA LYS A 84 -0.19 7.13 -5.90
C LYS A 84 -1.40 7.53 -6.75
N ASP A 85 -1.17 8.05 -7.95
CA ASP A 85 -2.20 8.40 -8.92
C ASP A 85 -1.60 8.25 -10.32
N LEU A 86 -1.74 7.04 -10.87
CA LEU A 86 -1.16 6.69 -12.16
C LEU A 86 -1.80 7.44 -13.33
N THR A 87 -2.83 8.25 -13.09
CA THR A 87 -3.42 9.12 -14.13
C THR A 87 -2.67 10.44 -14.26
N GLN A 88 -1.88 10.82 -13.26
CA GLN A 88 -1.12 12.06 -13.22
C GLN A 88 0.28 11.88 -13.80
N ILE A 89 0.55 12.51 -14.94
CA ILE A 89 1.89 12.58 -15.54
C ILE A 89 2.74 13.59 -14.76
N THR A 90 3.93 13.14 -14.36
CA THR A 90 4.92 13.89 -13.57
C THR A 90 6.27 14.02 -14.30
N GLY A 91 6.40 13.43 -15.48
CA GLY A 91 7.58 13.55 -16.33
C GLY A 91 7.57 12.61 -17.53
N TYR A 92 8.72 12.43 -18.16
CA TYR A 92 8.92 11.54 -19.30
C TYR A 92 10.25 10.80 -19.20
N HIS A 93 10.26 9.52 -19.55
CA HIS A 93 11.46 8.74 -19.77
C HIS A 93 11.80 8.77 -21.26
N ILE A 94 12.96 9.32 -21.59
CA ILE A 94 13.44 9.44 -22.98
C ILE A 94 14.22 8.17 -23.33
N PHE A 95 13.83 7.51 -24.41
CA PHE A 95 14.47 6.29 -24.89
C PHE A 95 14.52 6.26 -26.42
N GLY A 96 15.70 5.93 -26.98
CA GLY A 96 15.88 5.78 -28.42
C GLY A 96 17.32 6.03 -28.87
N THR A 97 17.50 6.30 -30.15
CA THR A 97 18.81 6.58 -30.76
C THR A 97 18.99 8.07 -31.02
N ALA A 98 19.87 8.71 -30.25
CA ALA A 98 20.28 10.08 -30.48
C ALA A 98 21.43 10.13 -31.51
N ARG A 99 21.47 11.18 -32.33
CA ARG A 99 22.37 11.27 -33.50
C ARG A 99 23.22 12.53 -33.47
N GLN A 100 24.47 12.38 -33.87
CA GLN A 100 25.40 13.48 -34.06
C GLN A 100 25.62 13.72 -35.55
N TRP A 101 25.55 14.98 -35.98
CA TRP A 101 25.62 15.37 -37.39
C TRP A 101 26.81 16.29 -37.67
N ASP A 102 27.43 16.13 -38.82
CA ASP A 102 28.45 17.02 -39.39
C ASP A 102 27.75 18.13 -40.16
N ALA A 103 27.71 19.31 -39.55
CA ALA A 103 27.08 20.50 -40.14
C ALA A 103 27.96 21.23 -41.17
N SER A 104 29.20 20.77 -41.41
CA SER A 104 30.11 21.39 -42.38
C SER A 104 29.78 21.06 -43.85
N LYS A 105 28.82 20.17 -44.11
CA LYS A 105 28.42 19.69 -45.45
C LYS A 105 26.90 19.68 -45.57
N GLU A 106 26.36 20.08 -46.73
CA GLU A 106 24.93 19.94 -47.04
C GLU A 106 24.71 18.87 -48.12
N PRO A 107 23.84 17.86 -47.88
CA PRO A 107 23.10 17.59 -46.63
C PRO A 107 24.02 17.15 -45.48
N TYR A 108 23.62 17.44 -44.25
CA TYR A 108 24.37 17.06 -43.04
C TYR A 108 24.68 15.57 -43.02
N LYS A 109 25.91 15.23 -42.67
CA LYS A 109 26.38 13.83 -42.67
C LYS A 109 26.37 13.27 -41.26
N LEU A 110 25.78 12.08 -41.08
CA LEU A 110 25.81 11.38 -39.79
C LEU A 110 27.25 11.07 -39.35
N ILE A 111 27.62 11.51 -38.15
CA ILE A 111 28.93 11.26 -37.52
C ILE A 111 28.84 10.03 -36.62
N ASN A 112 27.86 10.02 -35.71
CA ASN A 112 27.74 9.05 -34.64
C ASN A 112 26.27 8.85 -34.22
N GLU A 113 25.97 7.68 -33.67
CA GLU A 113 24.69 7.34 -33.09
C GLU A 113 24.88 6.73 -31.70
N LYS A 114 24.01 7.08 -30.76
CA LYS A 114 24.06 6.55 -29.41
C LYS A 114 22.67 6.25 -28.87
N THR A 115 22.51 5.07 -28.28
CA THR A 115 21.28 4.76 -27.53
C THR A 115 21.26 5.56 -26.24
N VAL A 116 20.21 6.33 -26.04
CA VAL A 116 19.99 7.14 -24.83
C VAL A 116 18.80 6.59 -24.04
N SER A 117 18.92 6.65 -22.72
CA SER A 117 17.88 6.26 -21.77
C SER A 117 18.04 7.12 -20.51
N PHE A 118 17.10 8.02 -20.26
CA PHE A 118 17.13 8.90 -19.09
C PHE A 118 15.76 9.51 -18.78
N PRO A 119 15.45 9.75 -17.50
CA PRO A 119 14.24 10.44 -17.10
C PRO A 119 14.39 11.96 -17.17
N ILE A 120 13.29 12.64 -17.46
CA ILE A 120 13.05 14.06 -17.24
C ILE A 120 11.84 14.15 -16.30
N GLY A 121 12.03 14.68 -15.10
CA GLY A 121 11.06 14.61 -14.01
C GLY A 121 11.21 13.33 -13.17
N SER A 122 10.16 12.98 -12.43
CA SER A 122 10.17 11.87 -11.46
C SER A 122 8.89 11.06 -11.57
N GLY A 123 8.93 9.76 -11.28
CA GLY A 123 7.74 8.93 -11.24
C GLY A 123 8.03 7.50 -11.67
N VAL A 124 6.97 6.75 -11.92
CA VAL A 124 7.03 5.38 -12.47
C VAL A 124 6.60 5.40 -13.93
N MET A 125 7.27 4.63 -14.77
CA MET A 125 6.90 4.50 -16.18
C MET A 125 5.52 3.86 -16.28
N ALA A 126 4.55 4.62 -16.77
CA ALA A 126 3.19 4.15 -16.97
C ALA A 126 2.61 4.81 -18.22
N SER A 127 1.99 4.01 -19.09
CA SER A 127 1.42 4.49 -20.34
C SER A 127 -0.03 4.03 -20.45
N HIS A 128 -0.85 4.87 -21.06
CA HIS A 128 -2.28 4.72 -21.30
C HIS A 128 -3.14 4.51 -20.04
N THR A 129 -2.64 4.89 -18.86
CA THR A 129 -3.32 4.77 -17.55
C THR A 129 -4.34 5.88 -17.29
N ASN A 130 -4.27 7.00 -18.01
CA ASN A 130 -5.19 8.14 -17.89
C ASN A 130 -6.41 8.06 -18.85
N LYS A 131 -6.61 6.93 -19.53
CA LYS A 131 -7.74 6.75 -20.46
C LYS A 131 -9.08 6.84 -19.73
N LYS A 132 -10.04 7.53 -20.36
CA LYS A 132 -11.43 7.65 -19.87
C LYS A 132 -12.10 6.29 -19.63
N TYR A 133 -11.77 5.29 -20.45
CA TYR A 133 -12.21 3.90 -20.28
C TYR A 133 -11.00 2.98 -20.27
N LEU A 134 -10.77 2.36 -19.12
CA LEU A 134 -9.62 1.51 -18.86
C LEU A 134 -10.13 0.14 -18.33
N PRO A 135 -10.37 -0.85 -19.22
CA PRO A 135 -10.97 -2.12 -18.83
C PRO A 135 -10.00 -3.01 -18.03
N TYR A 136 -8.72 -2.91 -18.34
CA TYR A 136 -7.66 -3.55 -17.60
C TYR A 136 -6.34 -2.79 -17.74
N VAL A 137 -5.38 -3.12 -16.90
CA VAL A 137 -4.02 -2.59 -16.90
C VAL A 137 -3.02 -3.71 -16.63
N ILE A 138 -1.86 -3.65 -17.28
CA ILE A 138 -0.82 -4.68 -17.24
C ILE A 138 0.38 -4.18 -16.43
N GLY A 139 0.80 -4.94 -15.41
CA GLY A 139 2.07 -4.72 -14.71
C GLY A 139 3.17 -5.58 -15.33
N THR A 140 4.36 -5.01 -15.54
CA THR A 140 5.52 -5.76 -16.05
C THR A 140 6.82 -5.31 -15.41
N ASP A 141 7.80 -6.21 -15.36
CA ASP A 141 9.18 -5.97 -14.93
C ASP A 141 10.20 -5.98 -16.07
N ASP A 142 9.74 -6.13 -17.31
CA ASP A 142 10.57 -6.09 -18.50
C ASP A 142 10.33 -4.77 -19.28
N ILE A 143 11.39 -3.97 -19.41
CA ILE A 143 11.32 -2.67 -20.07
C ILE A 143 11.03 -2.77 -21.57
N LYS A 144 11.49 -3.84 -22.24
CA LYS A 144 11.20 -4.05 -23.67
C LYS A 144 9.74 -4.41 -23.85
N LEU A 145 9.22 -5.26 -22.96
CA LEU A 145 7.80 -5.60 -22.93
C LEU A 145 6.93 -4.37 -22.64
N PHE A 146 7.32 -3.53 -21.68
CA PHE A 146 6.66 -2.24 -21.44
C PHE A 146 6.55 -1.42 -22.72
N VAL A 147 7.67 -1.24 -23.45
CA VAL A 147 7.70 -0.48 -24.70
C VAL A 147 6.73 -1.08 -25.73
N GLN A 148 6.76 -2.40 -25.93
CA GLN A 148 5.87 -3.08 -26.88
C GLN A 148 4.39 -2.91 -26.53
N ILE A 149 4.03 -3.04 -25.25
CA ILE A 149 2.64 -2.89 -24.79
C ILE A 149 2.18 -1.42 -24.91
N ALA A 150 3.04 -0.48 -24.51
CA ALA A 150 2.76 0.95 -24.61
C ALA A 150 2.55 1.38 -26.07
N GLU A 151 3.42 0.95 -26.98
CA GLU A 151 3.31 1.29 -28.41
C GLU A 151 2.10 0.65 -29.09
N ALA A 152 1.70 -0.54 -28.66
CA ALA A 152 0.43 -1.15 -29.08
C ALA A 152 -0.83 -0.42 -28.55
N GLY A 153 -0.65 0.60 -27.72
CA GLY A 153 -1.71 1.41 -27.17
C GLY A 153 -2.44 0.73 -26.01
N GLU A 154 -1.81 -0.21 -25.32
CA GLU A 154 -2.34 -0.89 -24.14
C GLU A 154 -1.84 -0.23 -22.85
N ALA A 155 -2.63 -0.33 -21.79
CA ALA A 155 -2.27 0.28 -20.52
C ALA A 155 -1.29 -0.58 -19.74
N VAL A 156 -0.15 0.00 -19.41
CA VAL A 156 0.98 -0.72 -18.84
C VAL A 156 1.75 0.09 -17.82
N VAL A 157 2.22 -0.57 -16.77
CA VAL A 157 3.09 0.00 -15.74
C VAL A 157 4.34 -0.86 -15.61
N TYR A 158 5.50 -0.20 -15.61
CA TYR A 158 6.80 -0.85 -15.43
C TYR A 158 7.33 -0.64 -14.00
N GLN A 159 7.89 -1.70 -13.42
CA GLN A 159 8.64 -1.67 -12.15
C GLN A 159 9.84 -2.61 -12.20
N GLN A 160 10.71 -2.55 -11.19
CA GLN A 160 11.89 -3.43 -11.12
C GLN A 160 11.54 -4.90 -10.85
N SER A 161 10.34 -5.19 -10.32
CA SER A 161 9.85 -6.55 -10.12
C SER A 161 8.36 -6.63 -10.45
N ILE A 162 7.92 -7.82 -10.85
CA ILE A 162 6.55 -8.06 -11.29
C ILE A 162 5.54 -7.84 -10.16
N ASP A 163 5.88 -8.22 -8.92
CA ASP A 163 5.07 -7.97 -7.73
C ASP A 163 4.99 -6.45 -7.42
N ALA A 164 6.10 -5.71 -7.57
CA ALA A 164 6.08 -4.26 -7.39
C ALA A 164 5.24 -3.54 -8.46
N ALA A 165 5.21 -4.06 -9.69
CA ALA A 165 4.34 -3.54 -10.76
C ALA A 165 2.86 -3.68 -10.37
N TYR A 166 2.48 -4.85 -9.86
CA TYR A 166 1.11 -5.09 -9.39
C TYR A 166 0.72 -4.20 -8.20
N LEU A 167 1.62 -4.02 -7.22
CA LEU A 167 1.38 -3.13 -6.08
C LEU A 167 1.21 -1.67 -6.51
N THR A 168 2.05 -1.20 -7.44
CA THR A 168 1.96 0.15 -8.00
C THR A 168 0.60 0.37 -8.67
N ILE A 169 0.13 -0.59 -9.44
CA ILE A 169 -1.21 -0.56 -10.05
C ILE A 169 -2.32 -0.60 -8.99
N ASN A 170 -2.16 -1.39 -7.93
CA ASN A 170 -3.16 -1.51 -6.87
C ASN A 170 -3.34 -0.21 -6.10
N ASN A 171 -2.25 0.50 -5.84
CA ASN A 171 -2.24 1.74 -5.07
C ASN A 171 -2.58 2.97 -5.92
N GLY A 172 -2.21 2.97 -7.20
CA GLY A 172 -2.33 4.15 -8.06
C GLY A 172 -3.53 4.18 -9.01
N LEU A 173 -4.38 3.14 -9.04
CA LEU A 173 -5.59 3.08 -9.86
C LEU A 173 -6.82 2.58 -9.05
N PRO A 174 -8.05 2.95 -9.43
CA PRO A 174 -9.28 2.52 -8.74
C PRO A 174 -9.48 1.00 -8.75
N GLU A 175 -10.05 0.43 -7.66
CA GLU A 175 -10.30 -1.03 -7.52
C GLU A 175 -11.12 -1.62 -8.68
N THR A 176 -11.96 -0.83 -9.35
CA THR A 176 -12.83 -1.24 -10.48
C THR A 176 -12.07 -1.65 -11.75
N ILE A 177 -10.79 -1.32 -11.88
CA ILE A 177 -9.99 -1.64 -13.06
C ILE A 177 -9.41 -3.05 -12.89
N PHE A 178 -9.58 -3.92 -13.89
CA PHE A 178 -9.03 -5.27 -13.82
C PHE A 178 -7.49 -5.24 -13.97
N ARG A 179 -6.77 -5.94 -13.11
CA ARG A 179 -5.30 -5.85 -13.02
C ARG A 179 -4.69 -7.19 -13.36
N VAL A 180 -3.73 -7.19 -14.26
CA VAL A 180 -2.97 -8.39 -14.61
C VAL A 180 -1.49 -8.09 -14.58
N MET A 181 -0.70 -9.14 -14.42
CA MET A 181 0.75 -9.08 -14.57
C MET A 181 1.15 -9.84 -15.83
N ALA A 182 2.17 -9.39 -16.53
CA ALA A 182 2.72 -10.09 -17.69
C ALA A 182 4.24 -10.01 -17.72
N GLY A 183 4.88 -11.15 -17.95
CA GLY A 183 6.33 -11.25 -17.96
C GLY A 183 6.82 -12.67 -18.25
N TYR A 184 8.13 -12.83 -18.19
CA TYR A 184 8.81 -14.12 -18.44
C TYR A 184 9.02 -14.92 -17.16
N ASN A 185 9.05 -14.27 -16.00
CA ASN A 185 9.21 -14.92 -14.70
C ASN A 185 7.93 -14.76 -13.87
N PRO A 186 7.40 -15.84 -13.28
CA PRO A 186 6.18 -15.76 -12.49
C PRO A 186 6.39 -14.96 -11.19
N PRO A 187 5.36 -14.23 -10.73
CA PRO A 187 5.42 -13.46 -9.49
C PRO A 187 5.48 -14.38 -8.27
N GLN A 188 5.91 -13.81 -7.14
CA GLN A 188 5.83 -14.49 -5.87
C GLN A 188 4.38 -14.66 -5.41
N TYR A 189 3.54 -13.63 -5.61
CA TYR A 189 2.15 -13.58 -5.18
C TYR A 189 1.19 -13.41 -6.37
N ASN A 190 -0.08 -13.79 -6.20
CA ASN A 190 -1.13 -13.61 -7.21
C ASN A 190 -0.79 -14.22 -8.59
N LYS A 191 -0.17 -15.42 -8.62
CA LYS A 191 0.21 -16.13 -9.85
C LYS A 191 -0.98 -16.41 -10.79
N ASP A 192 -2.18 -16.43 -10.25
CA ASP A 192 -3.44 -16.55 -10.97
C ASP A 192 -3.84 -15.31 -11.77
N LEU A 193 -3.22 -14.15 -11.50
CA LEU A 193 -3.35 -12.92 -12.29
C LEU A 193 -2.18 -12.72 -13.27
N PHE A 194 -1.28 -13.70 -13.37
CA PHE A 194 -0.08 -13.62 -14.19
C PHE A 194 -0.27 -14.28 -15.56
N ILE A 195 0.07 -13.53 -16.60
CA ILE A 195 0.13 -13.98 -17.98
C ILE A 195 1.59 -14.33 -18.27
N GLN A 196 1.90 -15.63 -18.21
CA GLN A 196 3.21 -16.15 -18.58
C GLN A 196 3.45 -15.95 -20.08
N LEU A 197 4.56 -15.27 -20.40
CA LEU A 197 5.02 -15.09 -21.78
C LEU A 197 6.14 -16.06 -22.11
N HIS A 198 6.26 -16.37 -23.39
CA HIS A 198 7.32 -17.18 -23.98
C HIS A 198 8.06 -16.36 -25.05
N ASP A 199 9.25 -16.80 -25.47
CA ASP A 199 10.12 -16.00 -26.35
C ASP A 199 9.47 -15.59 -27.68
N ASP A 200 8.55 -16.41 -28.20
CA ASP A 200 7.77 -16.14 -29.41
C ASP A 200 6.95 -14.84 -29.32
N PHE A 201 6.66 -14.37 -28.11
CA PHE A 201 5.95 -13.12 -27.87
C PHE A 201 6.70 -11.90 -28.43
N LYS A 202 8.04 -11.92 -28.46
CA LYS A 202 8.87 -10.80 -28.91
C LYS A 202 8.66 -10.44 -30.39
N ALA A 203 8.12 -11.37 -31.18
CA ALA A 203 7.91 -11.23 -32.62
C ALA A 203 6.47 -10.80 -33.01
N LEU A 204 5.58 -10.56 -32.03
CA LEU A 204 4.19 -10.19 -32.31
C LEU A 204 4.10 -8.74 -32.83
N SER A 205 3.26 -8.53 -33.85
CA SER A 205 2.83 -7.19 -34.26
C SER A 205 1.94 -6.54 -33.20
N ASP A 206 1.87 -5.20 -33.15
CA ASP A 206 1.03 -4.42 -32.23
C ASP A 206 -0.42 -4.90 -32.18
N LYS A 207 -1.01 -5.20 -33.34
CA LYS A 207 -2.39 -5.70 -33.45
C LYS A 207 -2.54 -7.09 -32.81
N ALA A 208 -1.57 -7.97 -33.03
CA ALA A 208 -1.57 -9.32 -32.46
C ALA A 208 -1.33 -9.30 -30.95
N LEU A 209 -0.46 -8.41 -30.47
CA LEU A 209 -0.18 -8.20 -29.05
C LEU A 209 -1.43 -7.71 -28.31
N LYS A 210 -2.14 -6.73 -28.89
CA LYS A 210 -3.39 -6.23 -28.35
C LYS A 210 -4.46 -7.31 -28.22
N GLU A 211 -4.65 -8.09 -29.27
CA GLU A 211 -5.62 -9.18 -29.28
C GLU A 211 -5.25 -10.30 -28.28
N PHE A 212 -3.95 -10.61 -28.17
CA PHE A 212 -3.45 -11.57 -27.19
C PHE A 212 -3.80 -11.18 -25.75
N PHE A 213 -3.49 -9.95 -25.33
CA PHE A 213 -3.79 -9.51 -23.97
C PHE A 213 -5.28 -9.46 -23.71
N ARG A 214 -6.07 -8.98 -24.67
CA ARG A 214 -7.52 -8.96 -24.56
C ARG A 214 -8.10 -10.36 -24.32
N GLN A 215 -7.64 -11.37 -25.08
CA GLN A 215 -8.11 -12.75 -24.93
C GLN A 215 -7.67 -13.35 -23.59
N LYS A 216 -6.42 -13.14 -23.18
CA LYS A 216 -5.91 -13.63 -21.89
C LYS A 216 -6.61 -12.98 -20.70
N VAL A 217 -6.86 -11.68 -20.74
CA VAL A 217 -7.62 -10.96 -19.71
C VAL A 217 -9.05 -11.48 -19.64
N GLN A 218 -9.72 -11.70 -20.77
CA GLN A 218 -11.07 -12.28 -20.78
C GLN A 218 -11.11 -13.71 -20.22
N GLN A 219 -10.12 -14.53 -20.55
CA GLN A 219 -9.98 -15.88 -19.99
C GLN A 219 -9.80 -15.83 -18.47
N LEU A 220 -8.92 -14.93 -18.00
CA LEU A 220 -8.74 -14.68 -16.58
C LEU A 220 -10.07 -14.26 -15.96
N GLN A 221 -10.73 -13.20 -16.45
CA GLN A 221 -12.01 -12.69 -15.96
C GLN A 221 -13.09 -13.79 -15.82
N ARG A 222 -13.22 -14.68 -16.81
CA ARG A 222 -14.16 -15.81 -16.74
C ARG A 222 -13.83 -16.81 -15.63
N SER A 223 -12.56 -17.00 -15.30
CA SER A 223 -12.16 -17.86 -14.17
C SER A 223 -12.57 -17.30 -12.79
N PHE A 224 -13.01 -16.04 -12.72
CA PHE A 224 -13.54 -15.40 -11.51
C PHE A 224 -15.07 -15.45 -11.42
N GLU A 225 -15.77 -15.73 -12.52
CA GLU A 225 -17.21 -15.91 -12.50
C GLU A 225 -17.53 -17.32 -11.95
N PRO A 226 -18.47 -17.45 -10.99
CA PRO A 226 -18.97 -18.77 -10.60
C PRO A 226 -19.47 -19.50 -11.85
N GLU A 227 -19.07 -20.76 -12.05
CA GLU A 227 -19.54 -21.60 -13.16
C GLU A 227 -21.08 -21.56 -13.23
N MET A 228 -21.62 -20.72 -14.11
CA MET A 228 -22.98 -20.88 -14.59
C MET A 228 -22.95 -22.12 -15.47
N LEU A 229 -23.59 -23.19 -14.98
CA LEU A 229 -23.81 -24.43 -15.70
C LEU A 229 -24.19 -24.16 -17.15
N ASP A 230 -23.40 -24.75 -18.04
CA ASP A 230 -23.58 -24.85 -19.48
C ASP A 230 -25.04 -25.22 -19.81
N GLN A 231 -25.76 -24.31 -20.48
CA GLN A 231 -27.05 -24.61 -21.11
C GLN A 231 -26.92 -24.33 -22.59
N SER A 232 -26.71 -25.41 -23.32
CA SER A 232 -26.83 -25.51 -24.76
C SER A 232 -28.20 -25.03 -25.25
N GLU A 233 -28.14 -24.28 -26.36
CA GLU A 233 -29.16 -23.91 -27.34
C GLU A 233 -30.63 -24.23 -27.00
N VAL A 234 -31.46 -23.19 -26.82
CA VAL A 234 -32.91 -23.30 -27.05
C VAL A 234 -33.42 -22.15 -27.89
N GLN A 235 -33.97 -22.55 -29.04
CA GLN A 235 -34.64 -21.73 -30.05
C GLN A 235 -35.95 -21.12 -29.52
N THR A 236 -36.27 -19.96 -30.07
CA THR A 236 -37.50 -19.17 -29.88
C THR A 236 -38.80 -19.89 -30.28
N ALA A 237 -39.86 -19.79 -29.47
CA ALA A 237 -41.22 -19.39 -29.90
C ALA A 237 -42.31 -19.47 -28.78
N GLY A 238 -43.03 -18.35 -28.55
CA GLY A 238 -44.51 -18.26 -28.65
C GLY A 238 -45.48 -18.74 -27.53
N LYS A 239 -46.02 -17.75 -26.78
CA LYS A 239 -47.41 -17.52 -26.31
C LYS A 239 -48.11 -18.43 -25.24
N THR A 240 -48.78 -17.72 -24.33
CA THR A 240 -49.68 -18.01 -23.15
C THR A 240 -51.09 -18.59 -23.51
N PRO A 241 -52.04 -18.88 -22.57
CA PRO A 241 -52.01 -19.01 -21.09
C PRO A 241 -52.86 -20.17 -20.42
N GLN A 242 -52.59 -20.39 -19.11
CA GLN A 242 -53.49 -20.80 -17.98
C GLN A 242 -54.13 -22.21 -17.85
N THR A 243 -53.78 -22.91 -16.75
CA THR A 243 -54.73 -23.39 -15.71
C THR A 243 -53.98 -23.80 -14.43
N GLU A 244 -54.55 -23.47 -13.26
CA GLU A 244 -54.01 -23.68 -11.91
C GLU A 244 -54.34 -25.08 -11.33
N GLN A 245 -53.34 -25.73 -10.69
CA GLN A 245 -53.37 -26.62 -9.49
C GLN A 245 -52.16 -27.59 -9.50
N PRO A 246 -51.76 -28.21 -8.37
CA PRO A 246 -51.30 -27.69 -7.08
C PRO A 246 -49.76 -27.69 -6.98
N THR A 247 -49.22 -26.87 -6.07
CA THR A 247 -47.79 -26.58 -5.89
C THR A 247 -46.90 -27.78 -5.59
N GLN A 248 -46.16 -28.23 -6.60
CA GLN A 248 -44.89 -28.93 -6.45
C GLN A 248 -43.77 -27.91 -6.13
N PRO A 249 -42.68 -28.31 -5.42
CA PRO A 249 -41.59 -27.40 -5.11
C PRO A 249 -40.95 -26.92 -6.41
N VAL A 250 -41.21 -25.67 -6.76
CA VAL A 250 -40.65 -25.02 -7.95
C VAL A 250 -39.13 -25.03 -7.79
N LYS A 251 -38.43 -25.77 -8.66
CA LYS A 251 -36.99 -25.63 -8.85
C LYS A 251 -36.73 -24.14 -9.10
N LYS A 252 -36.10 -23.46 -8.13
CA LYS A 252 -35.72 -22.05 -8.27
C LYS A 252 -34.80 -21.93 -9.48
N THR A 253 -35.32 -21.43 -10.59
CA THR A 253 -34.51 -20.97 -11.71
C THR A 253 -33.68 -19.77 -11.25
N ALA A 254 -32.42 -19.71 -11.68
CA ALA A 254 -31.57 -18.56 -11.41
C ALA A 254 -32.25 -17.30 -11.94
N SER A 255 -32.39 -16.28 -11.09
CA SER A 255 -32.98 -14.99 -11.46
C SER A 255 -31.99 -13.88 -11.13
N LEU A 256 -31.76 -12.99 -12.08
CA LEU A 256 -30.92 -11.82 -11.90
C LEU A 256 -31.68 -10.79 -11.06
N GLN A 257 -31.10 -10.38 -9.93
CA GLN A 257 -31.66 -9.32 -9.09
C GLN A 257 -31.05 -7.97 -9.48
N ILE A 258 -31.89 -7.05 -9.97
CA ILE A 258 -31.52 -5.67 -10.28
C ILE A 258 -32.39 -4.75 -9.43
N LEU A 259 -31.74 -3.85 -8.69
CA LEU A 259 -32.42 -2.80 -7.92
C LEU A 259 -32.15 -1.44 -8.58
N ASN A 260 -33.18 -0.60 -8.64
CA ASN A 260 -33.01 0.78 -9.05
C ASN A 260 -32.39 1.57 -7.89
N MET A 261 -31.32 2.32 -8.12
CA MET A 261 -30.64 3.06 -7.04
C MET A 261 -31.57 4.04 -6.30
N SER A 262 -32.60 4.58 -6.96
CA SER A 262 -33.59 5.47 -6.32
C SER A 262 -34.49 4.78 -5.30
N SER A 263 -34.61 3.44 -5.35
CA SER A 263 -35.36 2.67 -4.36
C SER A 263 -34.52 2.36 -3.11
N ILE A 264 -33.23 2.68 -3.11
CA ILE A 264 -32.32 2.42 -1.99
C ILE A 264 -32.19 3.70 -1.15
N LYS A 265 -32.57 3.62 0.11
CA LYS A 265 -32.41 4.73 1.05
C LYS A 265 -30.93 4.85 1.43
N ALA A 266 -30.34 6.03 1.24
CA ALA A 266 -28.99 6.32 1.73
C ALA A 266 -28.93 6.20 3.26
N GLN A 267 -27.89 5.54 3.77
CA GLN A 267 -27.67 5.32 5.20
C GLN A 267 -26.23 5.66 5.59
N PRO A 268 -26.00 6.18 6.81
CA PRO A 268 -24.65 6.37 7.32
C PRO A 268 -23.98 5.02 7.60
N ILE A 269 -22.64 5.05 7.66
CA ILE A 269 -21.87 3.89 8.13
C ILE A 269 -22.15 3.70 9.62
N ASN A 270 -22.51 2.49 10.01
CA ASN A 270 -22.67 2.13 11.41
C ASN A 270 -21.36 1.59 11.95
N TRP A 271 -20.90 2.13 13.09
CA TRP A 271 -19.63 1.75 13.71
C TRP A 271 -19.85 1.02 15.04
N LEU A 272 -19.06 -0.02 15.27
CA LEU A 272 -18.90 -0.61 16.59
C LEU A 272 -17.92 0.23 17.42
N TRP A 273 -16.83 0.65 16.79
CA TRP A 273 -15.87 1.65 17.29
C TRP A 273 -15.68 2.71 16.20
N GLU A 274 -16.08 3.95 16.47
CA GLU A 274 -16.17 5.04 15.49
C GLU A 274 -14.83 5.27 14.78
N GLY A 275 -14.82 5.24 13.45
CA GLY A 275 -13.60 5.42 12.64
C GLY A 275 -12.59 4.27 12.70
N TRP A 276 -12.85 3.22 13.47
CA TRP A 276 -11.94 2.07 13.62
C TRP A 276 -12.59 0.78 13.14
N LEU A 277 -13.76 0.43 13.65
CA LEU A 277 -14.40 -0.88 13.45
C LEU A 277 -15.83 -0.74 12.91
N PRO A 278 -16.02 -0.81 11.58
CA PRO A 278 -17.34 -0.72 10.95
C PRO A 278 -18.17 -1.99 11.16
N LEU A 279 -19.47 -1.83 11.41
CA LEU A 279 -20.44 -2.94 11.37
C LEU A 279 -20.76 -3.30 9.91
N GLY A 280 -21.00 -4.59 9.67
CA GLY A 280 -21.35 -5.11 8.36
C GLY A 280 -20.18 -5.28 7.39
N LYS A 281 -18.92 -5.13 7.85
CA LYS A 281 -17.72 -5.12 7.00
C LYS A 281 -16.60 -5.95 7.61
N LEU A 282 -15.65 -6.35 6.74
CA LEU A 282 -14.42 -7.03 7.10
C LEU A 282 -13.29 -6.02 7.41
N THR A 283 -12.65 -6.23 8.56
CA THR A 283 -11.40 -5.58 8.97
C THR A 283 -10.30 -6.63 9.11
N ILE A 284 -9.09 -6.33 8.64
CA ILE A 284 -7.92 -7.21 8.81
C ILE A 284 -6.98 -6.61 9.83
N LEU A 285 -6.59 -7.37 10.84
CA LEU A 285 -5.53 -7.01 11.79
C LEU A 285 -4.26 -7.76 11.42
N ALA A 286 -3.26 -7.04 10.93
CA ALA A 286 -1.96 -7.57 10.55
C ALA A 286 -0.86 -7.09 11.49
N GLY A 287 0.25 -7.83 11.54
CA GLY A 287 1.41 -7.45 12.32
C GLY A 287 2.39 -8.60 12.51
N ALA A 288 3.62 -8.27 12.89
CA ALA A 288 4.64 -9.27 13.20
C ALA A 288 4.20 -10.20 14.36
N GLY A 289 4.88 -11.34 14.48
CA GLY A 289 4.77 -12.18 15.68
C GLY A 289 5.18 -11.38 16.92
N GLY A 290 4.60 -11.67 18.08
CA GLY A 290 4.98 -11.02 19.34
C GLY A 290 4.36 -9.65 19.63
N CYS A 291 3.59 -9.05 18.70
CA CYS A 291 2.86 -7.80 18.95
C CYS A 291 1.54 -7.99 19.73
N GLY A 292 1.17 -9.23 20.10
CA GLY A 292 -0.03 -9.54 20.88
C GLY A 292 -1.36 -9.27 20.19
N LYS A 293 -1.46 -9.45 18.86
CA LYS A 293 -2.68 -9.20 18.06
C LYS A 293 -3.95 -9.85 18.65
N THR A 294 -3.84 -11.12 19.02
CA THR A 294 -4.95 -11.86 19.64
C THR A 294 -5.31 -11.26 20.99
N THR A 295 -4.33 -11.05 21.89
CA THR A 295 -4.55 -10.39 23.19
C THR A 295 -5.16 -8.98 23.06
N LEU A 296 -4.76 -8.23 22.03
CA LEU A 296 -5.34 -6.93 21.68
C LEU A 296 -6.83 -7.06 21.32
N LEU A 297 -7.19 -8.00 20.45
CA LEU A 297 -8.61 -8.22 20.12
C LEU A 297 -9.41 -8.72 21.32
N LEU A 298 -8.87 -9.59 22.16
CA LEU A 298 -9.55 -10.04 23.38
C LEU A 298 -9.83 -8.87 24.33
N SER A 299 -8.95 -7.87 24.39
CA SER A 299 -9.15 -6.64 25.17
C SER A 299 -10.24 -5.73 24.58
N LEU A 300 -10.35 -5.67 23.25
CA LEU A 300 -11.49 -5.01 22.58
C LEU A 300 -12.79 -5.78 22.78
N ILE A 301 -12.76 -7.11 22.79
CA ILE A 301 -13.92 -7.97 23.10
C ILE A 301 -14.42 -7.72 24.52
N ALA A 302 -13.52 -7.53 25.48
CA ALA A 302 -13.91 -7.13 26.83
C ALA A 302 -14.68 -5.80 26.83
N THR A 303 -14.20 -4.81 26.09
CA THR A 303 -14.88 -3.51 25.92
C THR A 303 -16.27 -3.67 25.29
N ILE A 304 -16.40 -4.48 24.24
CA ILE A 304 -17.66 -4.72 23.53
C ILE A 304 -18.67 -5.45 24.42
N THR A 305 -18.25 -6.48 25.13
CA THR A 305 -19.15 -7.33 25.93
C THR A 305 -19.65 -6.64 27.21
N THR A 306 -18.87 -5.69 27.74
CA THR A 306 -19.20 -4.95 28.96
C THR A 306 -19.79 -3.57 28.72
N LYS A 307 -19.81 -3.09 27.47
CA LYS A 307 -20.10 -1.68 27.13
C LYS A 307 -19.09 -0.74 27.81
N GLY A 308 -17.80 -1.10 27.79
CA GLY A 308 -16.71 -0.30 28.34
C GLY A 308 -16.31 0.90 27.48
N GLN A 309 -15.14 1.45 27.75
CA GLN A 309 -14.50 2.49 26.94
C GLN A 309 -13.50 1.88 25.97
N PHE A 310 -13.54 2.32 24.72
CA PHE A 310 -12.52 2.01 23.72
C PHE A 310 -11.20 2.73 24.04
N PRO A 311 -10.09 2.32 23.42
CA PRO A 311 -8.76 2.84 23.75
C PRO A 311 -8.55 4.34 23.48
N ASP A 312 -9.40 4.96 22.65
CA ASP A 312 -9.43 6.40 22.40
C ASP A 312 -10.29 7.17 23.43
N GLY A 313 -10.81 6.48 24.44
CA GLY A 313 -11.70 7.03 25.46
C GLY A 313 -13.17 7.10 25.05
N THR A 314 -13.53 6.71 23.81
CA THR A 314 -14.93 6.72 23.38
C THR A 314 -15.71 5.60 24.06
N GLN A 315 -16.95 5.89 24.46
CA GLN A 315 -17.80 4.88 25.09
C GLN A 315 -18.38 3.93 24.04
N CYS A 316 -18.32 2.63 24.31
CA CYS A 316 -19.07 1.65 23.53
C CYS A 316 -20.58 1.91 23.68
N LYS A 317 -21.28 2.13 22.56
CA LYS A 317 -22.71 2.55 22.59
C LYS A 317 -23.61 1.45 23.15
N HIS A 318 -23.31 0.19 22.86
CA HIS A 318 -24.13 -0.97 23.27
C HIS A 318 -23.25 -2.18 23.60
N ALA A 319 -23.59 -2.90 24.68
CA ALA A 319 -22.96 -4.19 24.95
C ALA A 319 -23.32 -5.19 23.85
N GLY A 320 -22.33 -5.90 23.31
CA GLY A 320 -22.51 -6.85 22.21
C GLY A 320 -22.07 -8.27 22.54
N SER A 321 -22.72 -9.25 21.91
CA SER A 321 -22.24 -10.63 21.86
C SER A 321 -21.12 -10.76 20.82
N VAL A 322 -20.21 -11.70 21.03
CA VAL A 322 -19.05 -11.94 20.17
C VAL A 322 -18.92 -13.43 19.88
N ILE A 323 -18.62 -13.77 18.64
CA ILE A 323 -18.20 -15.12 18.25
C ILE A 323 -16.69 -15.10 17.98
N ILE A 324 -15.97 -16.09 18.49
CA ILE A 324 -14.56 -16.33 18.24
C ILE A 324 -14.42 -17.67 17.50
N PHE A 325 -13.75 -17.64 16.36
CA PHE A 325 -13.19 -18.81 15.72
C PHE A 325 -11.66 -18.68 15.75
N SER A 326 -11.00 -19.59 16.45
CA SER A 326 -9.54 -19.67 16.46
C SER A 326 -9.08 -21.08 16.16
N THR A 327 -8.06 -21.21 15.34
CA THR A 327 -7.35 -22.48 15.11
C THR A 327 -5.94 -22.47 15.73
N GLU A 328 -5.50 -21.34 16.29
CA GLU A 328 -4.17 -21.17 16.87
C GLU A 328 -4.17 -21.26 18.40
N ASP A 329 -5.19 -20.70 19.08
CA ASP A 329 -5.26 -20.61 20.54
C ASP A 329 -6.37 -21.49 21.11
N ASP A 330 -6.06 -22.25 22.17
CA ASP A 330 -7.04 -23.09 22.87
C ASP A 330 -7.98 -22.23 23.76
N PRO A 331 -9.29 -22.51 23.78
CA PRO A 331 -10.23 -21.77 24.61
C PRO A 331 -9.95 -21.81 26.10
N ALA A 332 -9.58 -22.97 26.65
CA ALA A 332 -9.51 -23.22 28.09
C ALA A 332 -8.23 -22.66 28.72
N ASP A 333 -7.08 -22.88 28.08
CA ASP A 333 -5.78 -22.46 28.63
C ASP A 333 -5.32 -21.07 28.18
N THR A 334 -5.85 -20.55 27.06
CA THR A 334 -5.35 -19.33 26.44
C THR A 334 -6.41 -18.25 26.32
N LEU A 335 -7.52 -18.51 25.63
CA LEU A 335 -8.51 -17.45 25.35
C LEU A 335 -9.30 -17.04 26.59
N ILE A 336 -9.83 -18.00 27.37
CA ILE A 336 -10.60 -17.72 28.59
C ILE A 336 -9.76 -16.96 29.60
N PRO A 337 -8.53 -17.39 29.97
CA PRO A 337 -7.72 -16.64 30.93
C PRO A 337 -7.43 -15.20 30.50
N ARG A 338 -7.12 -14.97 29.21
CA ARG A 338 -6.89 -13.61 28.67
C ARG A 338 -8.17 -12.77 28.64
N LEU A 339 -9.32 -13.36 28.31
CA LEU A 339 -10.63 -12.70 28.38
C LEU A 339 -10.98 -12.31 29.82
N MET A 340 -10.71 -13.19 30.79
CA MET A 340 -10.89 -12.90 32.21
C MET A 340 -9.97 -11.77 32.66
N ALA A 341 -8.70 -11.81 32.26
CA ALA A 341 -7.71 -10.79 32.57
C ALA A 341 -8.10 -9.40 32.02
N ALA A 342 -8.71 -9.37 30.84
CA ALA A 342 -9.25 -8.17 30.21
C ALA A 342 -10.59 -7.72 30.80
N GLY A 343 -11.24 -8.52 31.66
CA GLY A 343 -12.53 -8.20 32.27
C GLY A 343 -13.73 -8.42 31.36
N ALA A 344 -13.63 -9.33 30.38
CA ALA A 344 -14.73 -9.62 29.45
C ALA A 344 -15.93 -10.28 30.15
N ASN A 345 -17.14 -9.97 29.67
CA ASN A 345 -18.33 -10.71 30.07
C ASN A 345 -18.42 -12.02 29.26
N LEU A 346 -17.89 -13.11 29.82
CA LEU A 346 -17.83 -14.42 29.17
C LEU A 346 -19.20 -14.97 28.74
N ARG A 347 -20.31 -14.55 29.36
CA ARG A 347 -21.66 -14.98 28.95
C ARG A 347 -22.07 -14.47 27.56
N LYS A 348 -21.35 -13.48 27.05
CA LYS A 348 -21.55 -12.88 25.72
C LYS A 348 -20.50 -13.33 24.71
N VAL A 349 -19.60 -14.24 25.09
CA VAL A 349 -18.54 -14.74 24.21
C VAL A 349 -18.86 -16.18 23.85
N TYR A 350 -18.93 -16.45 22.55
CA TYR A 350 -19.20 -17.76 21.98
C TYR A 350 -17.97 -18.22 21.21
N PHE A 351 -17.64 -19.51 21.30
CA PHE A 351 -16.51 -20.10 20.57
C PHE A 351 -16.99 -21.13 19.56
N VAL A 352 -16.45 -21.10 18.34
CA VAL A 352 -16.77 -22.06 17.29
C VAL A 352 -15.88 -23.29 17.44
N GLN A 353 -16.44 -24.37 17.98
CA GLN A 353 -15.70 -25.61 18.22
C GLN A 353 -15.69 -26.57 17.02
N GLY A 354 -16.67 -26.46 16.12
CA GLY A 354 -16.92 -27.43 15.05
C GLY A 354 -18.39 -27.53 14.71
N HIS A 355 -18.74 -28.49 13.86
CA HIS A 355 -20.11 -28.85 13.55
C HIS A 355 -20.33 -30.36 13.71
N VAL A 356 -21.59 -30.79 13.74
CA VAL A 356 -21.98 -32.20 13.74
C VAL A 356 -22.67 -32.49 12.42
N ASN A 357 -22.19 -33.49 11.68
CA ASN A 357 -22.79 -33.86 10.39
C ASN A 357 -24.09 -34.65 10.58
N GLU A 358 -24.79 -34.95 9.48
CA GLU A 358 -26.04 -35.72 9.48
C GLU A 358 -25.92 -37.11 10.12
N LYS A 359 -24.70 -37.65 10.23
CA LYS A 359 -24.41 -38.95 10.87
C LYS A 359 -24.14 -38.84 12.37
N GLY A 360 -24.19 -37.64 12.95
CA GLY A 360 -23.87 -37.41 14.36
C GLY A 360 -22.37 -37.32 14.68
N GLU A 361 -21.50 -37.28 13.67
CA GLU A 361 -20.05 -37.18 13.86
C GLU A 361 -19.62 -35.73 14.03
N LYS A 362 -18.74 -35.46 14.99
CA LYS A 362 -18.08 -34.15 15.14
C LYS A 362 -17.07 -33.94 14.02
N LYS A 363 -17.14 -32.78 13.36
CA LYS A 363 -16.19 -32.33 12.34
C LYS A 363 -15.64 -30.95 12.71
N PRO A 364 -14.40 -30.64 12.31
CA PRO A 364 -13.87 -29.28 12.39
C PRO A 364 -14.76 -28.31 11.61
N PHE A 365 -14.86 -27.07 12.07
CA PHE A 365 -15.52 -26.02 11.32
C PHE A 365 -14.59 -25.52 10.21
N ASP A 366 -15.10 -25.49 8.98
CA ASP A 366 -14.40 -24.96 7.81
C ASP A 366 -15.13 -23.68 7.34
N PRO A 367 -14.61 -22.47 7.61
CA PRO A 367 -15.28 -21.24 7.20
C PRO A 367 -15.46 -21.11 5.67
N SER A 368 -14.74 -21.87 4.85
CA SER A 368 -14.96 -21.85 3.39
C SER A 368 -16.24 -22.59 2.97
N LYS A 369 -16.84 -23.39 3.87
CA LYS A 369 -18.00 -24.26 3.58
C LYS A 369 -19.15 -24.11 4.57
N ASP A 370 -18.83 -23.83 5.83
CA ASP A 370 -19.76 -23.96 6.96
C ASP A 370 -20.34 -22.62 7.42
N MET A 371 -20.06 -21.51 6.72
CA MET A 371 -20.53 -20.17 7.12
C MET A 371 -22.05 -20.06 7.17
N ASP A 372 -22.79 -20.84 6.38
CA ASP A 372 -24.25 -20.90 6.46
C ASP A 372 -24.73 -21.47 7.80
N LEU A 373 -24.05 -22.48 8.34
CA LEU A 373 -24.35 -23.03 9.67
C LEU A 373 -24.09 -21.99 10.75
N LEU A 374 -23.00 -21.24 10.62
CA LEU A 374 -22.67 -20.15 11.53
C LEU A 374 -23.71 -19.03 11.44
N LEU A 375 -24.18 -18.69 10.23
CA LEU A 375 -25.22 -17.68 9.99
C LEU A 375 -26.53 -18.05 10.67
N GLU A 376 -26.97 -19.31 10.55
CA GLU A 376 -28.18 -19.80 11.22
C GLU A 376 -28.09 -19.74 12.74
N TYR A 377 -26.92 -20.03 13.30
CA TYR A 377 -26.68 -19.92 14.74
C TYR A 377 -26.59 -18.46 15.18
N ALA A 378 -25.87 -17.62 14.44
CA ALA A 378 -25.68 -16.20 14.70
C ALA A 378 -26.99 -15.42 14.78
N LYS A 379 -27.97 -15.76 13.92
CA LYS A 379 -29.33 -15.17 13.95
C LYS A 379 -30.09 -15.43 15.26
N LYS A 380 -29.67 -16.41 16.07
CA LYS A 380 -30.27 -16.75 17.36
C LYS A 380 -29.57 -16.04 18.54
N ILE A 381 -28.39 -15.47 18.30
CA ILE A 381 -27.64 -14.74 19.32
C ILE A 381 -28.14 -13.29 19.36
N ASP A 382 -28.65 -12.88 20.51
CA ASP A 382 -29.07 -11.49 20.70
C ASP A 382 -27.84 -10.55 20.70
N GLY A 383 -27.97 -9.45 19.95
CA GLY A 383 -26.98 -8.39 19.91
C GLY A 383 -25.57 -8.82 19.47
N LEU A 384 -25.42 -9.77 18.56
CA LEU A 384 -24.11 -10.12 17.98
C LEU A 384 -23.47 -8.88 17.30
N LYS A 385 -22.27 -8.49 17.74
CA LYS A 385 -21.56 -7.31 17.24
C LYS A 385 -20.22 -7.61 16.59
N LEU A 386 -19.60 -8.75 16.90
CA LEU A 386 -18.29 -9.08 16.36
C LEU A 386 -18.16 -10.59 16.09
N LEU A 387 -17.59 -10.92 14.93
CA LEU A 387 -16.97 -12.21 14.65
C LEU A 387 -15.46 -12.01 14.54
N MET A 388 -14.71 -12.74 15.35
CA MET A 388 -13.24 -12.82 15.30
C MET A 388 -12.83 -14.12 14.61
N ILE A 389 -11.91 -14.02 13.65
CA ILE A 389 -11.33 -15.15 12.91
C ILE A 389 -9.81 -15.09 13.06
N ASP A 390 -9.22 -16.07 13.74
CA ASP A 390 -7.79 -16.08 14.09
C ASP A 390 -7.12 -17.44 13.81
N PRO A 391 -6.34 -17.56 12.72
CA PRO A 391 -6.03 -16.57 11.70
C PRO A 391 -7.07 -16.56 10.56
N ILE A 392 -7.18 -15.44 9.85
CA ILE A 392 -8.09 -15.27 8.69
C ILE A 392 -7.75 -16.22 7.53
N VAL A 393 -6.50 -16.68 7.45
CA VAL A 393 -6.08 -17.63 6.41
C VAL A 393 -6.78 -18.98 6.57
N SER A 394 -7.20 -19.35 7.78
CA SER A 394 -7.99 -20.56 8.05
C SER A 394 -9.38 -20.51 7.43
N ALA A 395 -9.82 -19.33 6.98
CA ALA A 395 -11.08 -19.17 6.28
C ALA A 395 -10.95 -19.32 4.75
N VAL A 396 -9.73 -19.47 4.21
CA VAL A 396 -9.51 -19.62 2.77
C VAL A 396 -9.52 -21.09 2.36
N GLY A 397 -10.52 -21.46 1.55
CA GLY A 397 -10.50 -22.73 0.84
C GLY A 397 -9.60 -22.63 -0.40
N GLY A 398 -8.63 -23.53 -0.54
CA GLY A 398 -7.67 -23.51 -1.66
C GLY A 398 -6.32 -22.90 -1.28
N ASP A 399 -5.69 -22.17 -2.20
CA ASP A 399 -4.36 -21.57 -1.99
C ASP A 399 -4.46 -20.09 -1.59
N MET A 400 -4.02 -19.76 -0.37
CA MET A 400 -4.04 -18.39 0.16
C MET A 400 -3.17 -17.39 -0.60
N HIS A 401 -2.28 -17.84 -1.49
CA HIS A 401 -1.48 -16.98 -2.35
C HIS A 401 -2.15 -16.68 -3.70
N ARG A 402 -3.25 -17.37 -4.02
CA ARG A 402 -4.08 -17.14 -5.20
C ARG A 402 -5.20 -16.16 -4.86
N ALA A 403 -5.25 -15.06 -5.61
CA ALA A 403 -6.23 -14.01 -5.38
C ALA A 403 -7.68 -14.50 -5.56
N ASN A 404 -7.91 -15.50 -6.41
CA ASN A 404 -9.24 -16.07 -6.69
C ASN A 404 -9.77 -16.84 -5.49
N ASP A 405 -8.94 -17.72 -4.93
CA ASP A 405 -9.29 -18.59 -3.82
C ASP A 405 -9.59 -17.75 -2.57
N VAL A 406 -8.77 -16.72 -2.32
CA VAL A 406 -8.99 -15.74 -1.25
C VAL A 406 -10.27 -14.94 -1.49
N ARG A 407 -10.49 -14.41 -2.70
CA ARG A 407 -11.69 -13.58 -2.97
C ARG A 407 -12.98 -14.37 -2.79
N ARG A 408 -13.05 -15.57 -3.33
CA ARG A 408 -14.20 -16.46 -3.20
C ARG A 408 -14.50 -16.78 -1.74
N SER A 409 -13.46 -17.12 -0.98
CA SER A 409 -13.60 -17.54 0.42
C SER A 409 -13.97 -16.37 1.35
N LEU A 410 -13.38 -15.19 1.17
CA LEU A 410 -13.71 -14.03 2.01
C LEU A 410 -15.07 -13.42 1.67
N GLN A 411 -15.62 -13.65 0.47
CA GLN A 411 -16.94 -13.15 0.12
C GLN A 411 -18.04 -13.69 1.04
N THR A 412 -17.99 -14.99 1.39
CA THR A 412 -18.99 -15.59 2.31
C THR A 412 -18.95 -14.95 3.70
N ILE A 413 -17.75 -14.56 4.16
CA ILE A 413 -17.54 -13.86 5.43
C ILE A 413 -18.06 -12.42 5.36
N ILE A 414 -17.84 -11.74 4.24
CA ILE A 414 -18.35 -10.38 4.00
C ILE A 414 -19.88 -10.40 3.96
N ASP A 415 -20.48 -11.39 3.31
CA ASP A 415 -21.93 -11.56 3.23
C ASP A 415 -22.51 -11.85 4.63
N PHE A 416 -21.87 -12.73 5.40
CA PHE A 416 -22.24 -12.95 6.82
C PHE A 416 -22.22 -11.65 7.64
N ALA A 417 -21.18 -10.82 7.47
CA ALA A 417 -21.08 -9.54 8.17
C ALA A 417 -22.28 -8.64 7.84
N GLN A 418 -22.61 -8.52 6.54
CA GLN A 418 -23.71 -7.69 6.06
C GLN A 418 -25.07 -8.19 6.54
N ASP A 419 -25.31 -9.50 6.44
CA ASP A 419 -26.59 -10.13 6.81
C ASP A 419 -26.88 -10.01 8.31
N ILE A 420 -25.88 -10.21 9.16
CA ILE A 420 -26.01 -10.06 10.61
C ILE A 420 -25.94 -8.59 11.05
N GLY A 421 -25.26 -7.74 10.27
CA GLY A 421 -24.92 -6.38 10.68
C GLY A 421 -23.88 -6.32 11.80
N CYS A 422 -23.00 -7.33 11.89
CA CYS A 422 -21.88 -7.36 12.83
C CYS A 422 -20.56 -6.96 12.15
N ALA A 423 -19.58 -6.53 12.94
CA ALA A 423 -18.21 -6.38 12.44
C ALA A 423 -17.54 -7.75 12.31
N VAL A 424 -16.62 -7.90 11.36
CA VAL A 424 -15.73 -9.05 11.29
C VAL A 424 -14.29 -8.59 11.37
N ILE A 425 -13.48 -9.21 12.23
CA ILE A 425 -12.03 -9.00 12.26
C ILE A 425 -11.31 -10.31 12.00
N GLY A 426 -10.48 -10.34 10.96
CA GLY A 426 -9.56 -11.42 10.65
C GLY A 426 -8.12 -11.07 11.06
N ILE A 427 -7.43 -11.96 11.77
CA ILE A 427 -6.03 -11.77 12.15
C ILE A 427 -5.10 -12.41 11.13
N THR A 428 -4.01 -11.75 10.77
CA THR A 428 -2.97 -12.32 9.91
C THR A 428 -1.57 -11.84 10.30
N HIS A 429 -0.55 -12.53 9.82
CA HIS A 429 0.85 -12.16 10.02
C HIS A 429 1.40 -11.33 8.86
N PHE A 430 2.53 -10.68 9.09
CA PHE A 430 3.34 -10.16 7.98
C PHE A 430 4.16 -11.26 7.30
N ALA A 431 4.38 -11.12 5.99
CA ALA A 431 5.28 -11.92 5.20
C ALA A 431 6.73 -11.69 5.63
N LYS A 432 7.53 -12.77 5.69
CA LYS A 432 8.95 -12.71 6.07
C LYS A 432 9.76 -11.91 5.04
N GLY A 433 10.73 -11.13 5.49
CA GLY A 433 11.65 -10.39 4.62
C GLY A 433 11.07 -9.12 3.96
N THR A 434 9.94 -8.60 4.47
CA THR A 434 9.25 -7.42 3.93
C THR A 434 9.43 -6.16 4.79
N ALA A 435 10.36 -6.17 5.75
CA ALA A 435 10.69 -4.98 6.56
C ALA A 435 11.15 -3.82 5.64
N GLY A 436 10.66 -2.61 5.87
CA GLY A 436 10.94 -1.43 5.03
C GLY A 436 9.99 -1.23 3.84
N THR A 437 9.02 -2.12 3.63
CA THR A 437 7.97 -1.97 2.59
C THR A 437 6.67 -1.41 3.17
N ILE A 438 5.75 -0.94 2.31
CA ILE A 438 4.49 -0.35 2.78
C ILE A 438 3.71 -1.40 3.59
N PRO A 439 3.22 -1.08 4.80
CA PRO A 439 2.65 -2.06 5.74
C PRO A 439 1.47 -2.90 5.22
N VAL A 440 0.67 -2.35 4.31
CA VAL A 440 -0.40 -3.09 3.62
C VAL A 440 0.17 -4.21 2.75
N ASP A 441 1.31 -3.96 2.11
CA ASP A 441 1.98 -4.88 1.19
C ASP A 441 2.69 -6.02 1.95
N ARG A 442 2.95 -5.80 3.24
CA ARG A 442 3.58 -6.79 4.14
C ARG A 442 2.64 -7.91 4.55
N ILE A 443 1.33 -7.82 4.29
CA ILE A 443 0.38 -8.86 4.71
C ILE A 443 0.66 -10.18 4.01
N ILE A 444 0.77 -11.27 4.78
CA ILE A 444 1.02 -12.59 4.22
C ILE A 444 -0.17 -13.09 3.39
N GLY A 445 0.12 -13.70 2.25
CA GLY A 445 -0.88 -14.25 1.34
C GLY A 445 -1.12 -13.37 0.12
N SER A 446 -2.26 -13.55 -0.55
CA SER A 446 -2.66 -12.72 -1.68
C SER A 446 -3.00 -11.29 -1.24
N GLN A 447 -2.71 -10.32 -2.12
CA GLN A 447 -3.19 -8.94 -1.96
C GLN A 447 -4.73 -8.82 -1.97
N ALA A 448 -5.45 -9.90 -2.30
CA ALA A 448 -6.90 -9.97 -2.16
C ALA A 448 -7.39 -9.76 -0.71
N PHE A 449 -6.61 -10.16 0.32
CA PHE A 449 -6.98 -9.93 1.72
C PHE A 449 -7.14 -8.43 2.02
N THR A 450 -6.18 -7.63 1.56
CA THR A 450 -6.17 -6.17 1.78
C THR A 450 -7.12 -5.44 0.84
N ALA A 451 -7.32 -5.93 -0.38
CA ALA A 451 -8.27 -5.37 -1.34
C ALA A 451 -9.72 -5.51 -0.86
N LEU A 452 -10.11 -6.69 -0.35
CA LEU A 452 -11.48 -6.95 0.08
C LEU A 452 -11.83 -6.32 1.44
N ALA A 453 -10.85 -6.19 2.33
CA ALA A 453 -11.04 -5.55 3.62
C ALA A 453 -11.33 -4.05 3.46
N ARG A 454 -12.34 -3.53 4.19
CA ARG A 454 -12.64 -2.09 4.20
C ARG A 454 -11.71 -1.31 5.12
N MET A 455 -11.12 -2.01 6.09
CA MET A 455 -10.14 -1.50 7.03
C MET A 455 -9.00 -2.52 7.13
N VAL A 456 -7.76 -2.02 7.19
CA VAL A 456 -6.58 -2.81 7.55
C VAL A 456 -5.90 -2.12 8.72
N TRP A 457 -5.84 -2.81 9.84
CA TRP A 457 -5.10 -2.41 11.02
C TRP A 457 -3.73 -3.07 11.02
N THR A 458 -2.74 -2.34 11.54
CA THR A 458 -1.40 -2.85 11.77
C THR A 458 -1.04 -2.70 13.23
N ALA A 459 -0.65 -3.81 13.85
CA ALA A 459 0.03 -3.86 15.13
C ALA A 459 1.55 -3.93 14.91
N ALA A 460 2.30 -3.02 15.54
CA ALA A 460 3.76 -2.98 15.46
C ALA A 460 4.35 -2.70 16.84
N ARG A 461 5.48 -3.33 17.16
CA ARG A 461 6.19 -3.13 18.43
C ARG A 461 7.28 -2.09 18.27
N ARG A 462 7.32 -1.10 19.16
CA ARG A 462 8.34 -0.06 19.19
C ARG A 462 9.39 -0.42 20.24
N GLU A 463 10.54 -0.89 19.78
CA GLU A 463 11.58 -1.41 20.69
C GLU A 463 12.18 -0.31 21.57
N ASP A 464 12.39 0.90 21.01
CA ASP A 464 12.95 2.05 21.72
C ASP A 464 12.05 2.50 22.89
N GLU A 465 10.72 2.51 22.69
CA GLU A 465 9.73 2.92 23.68
C GLU A 465 9.19 1.77 24.54
N ASN A 466 9.53 0.52 24.20
CA ASN A 466 9.04 -0.71 24.83
C ASN A 466 7.50 -0.83 24.91
N ASP A 467 6.79 -0.24 23.95
CA ASP A 467 5.34 -0.40 23.78
C ASP A 467 4.99 -0.92 22.38
N CYS A 468 3.70 -1.09 22.12
CA CYS A 468 3.16 -1.43 20.82
C CYS A 468 2.21 -0.32 20.34
N ILE A 469 2.06 -0.23 19.03
CA ILE A 469 1.11 0.67 18.37
C ILE A 469 0.13 -0.12 17.52
N LEU A 470 -1.12 0.32 17.53
CA LEU A 470 -2.17 -0.08 16.61
C LEU A 470 -2.50 1.12 15.71
N VAL A 471 -2.38 0.96 14.41
CA VAL A 471 -2.66 2.01 13.42
C VAL A 471 -3.52 1.50 12.28
N ARG A 472 -4.20 2.41 11.58
CA ARG A 472 -4.97 2.11 10.37
C ARG A 472 -4.06 2.22 9.15
N ALA A 473 -3.54 1.10 8.65
CA ALA A 473 -2.69 1.08 7.45
C ALA A 473 -3.47 1.28 6.15
N LYS A 474 -4.74 0.87 6.11
CA LYS A 474 -5.69 1.15 5.03
C LYS A 474 -7.08 1.42 5.60
N SER A 475 -7.79 2.34 4.99
CA SER A 475 -9.21 2.59 5.23
C SER A 475 -9.83 3.12 3.95
N ASN A 476 -10.98 2.57 3.60
CA ASN A 476 -11.79 3.04 2.48
C ASN A 476 -12.91 3.99 2.96
N ILE A 477 -13.05 4.18 4.28
CA ILE A 477 -14.25 4.75 4.91
C ILE A 477 -13.97 5.64 6.14
N SER A 478 -12.69 5.91 6.44
CA SER A 478 -12.24 6.77 7.54
C SER A 478 -10.89 7.41 7.21
N GLU A 479 -10.50 8.41 8.00
CA GLU A 479 -9.14 8.98 7.97
C GLU A 479 -8.09 7.98 8.50
N LEU A 480 -6.85 8.18 8.08
CA LEU A 480 -5.68 7.34 8.41
C LEU A 480 -4.75 7.96 9.47
N ASP A 481 -5.20 9.05 10.10
CA ASP A 481 -4.42 9.77 11.09
C ASP A 481 -4.54 9.14 12.47
N GLY A 482 -3.42 9.20 13.21
CA GLY A 482 -3.28 8.71 14.56
C GLY A 482 -3.18 7.19 14.71
N GLY A 483 -3.00 6.79 15.96
CA GLY A 483 -2.87 5.41 16.40
C GLY A 483 -3.28 5.24 17.85
N ILE A 484 -3.25 4.01 18.35
CA ILE A 484 -3.42 3.68 19.76
C ILE A 484 -2.16 3.01 20.26
N ARG A 485 -1.62 3.50 21.37
CA ARG A 485 -0.50 2.87 22.07
C ARG A 485 -1.00 1.87 23.10
N TYR A 486 -0.26 0.79 23.26
CA TYR A 486 -0.61 -0.26 24.19
C TYR A 486 0.60 -1.08 24.61
N GLU A 487 0.52 -1.68 25.80
CA GLU A 487 1.50 -2.64 26.31
C GLU A 487 0.81 -3.98 26.61
N ILE A 488 1.59 -5.05 26.58
CA ILE A 488 1.13 -6.37 26.99
C ILE A 488 1.67 -6.62 28.39
N GLU A 489 0.77 -6.70 29.36
CA GLU A 489 1.10 -6.95 30.76
C GLU A 489 0.78 -8.39 31.13
N GLN A 490 1.66 -8.99 31.92
CA GLN A 490 1.38 -10.25 32.60
C GLN A 490 0.55 -10.00 33.86
N CYS A 491 -0.40 -10.87 34.12
CA CYS A 491 -1.23 -10.82 35.32
C CYS A 491 -1.68 -12.23 35.70
N THR A 492 -2.21 -12.36 36.91
CA THR A 492 -2.77 -13.61 37.41
C THR A 492 -4.28 -13.48 37.50
N VAL A 493 -5.01 -14.45 36.96
CA VAL A 493 -6.46 -14.56 37.06
C VAL A 493 -6.84 -15.82 37.84
N SER A 494 -7.95 -15.76 38.59
CA SER A 494 -8.41 -16.85 39.45
C SER A 494 -7.32 -17.35 40.43
N ASP A 495 -7.47 -18.58 40.96
CA ASP A 495 -6.52 -19.21 41.89
C ASP A 495 -5.22 -19.67 41.19
N ASN A 496 -4.45 -18.72 40.63
CA ASN A 496 -3.09 -18.87 40.05
C ASN A 496 -2.96 -19.22 38.56
N ILE A 497 -3.85 -18.73 37.68
CA ILE A 497 -3.65 -18.85 36.23
C ILE A 497 -2.91 -17.62 35.72
N GLU A 498 -1.69 -17.78 35.20
CA GLU A 498 -0.96 -16.71 34.52
C GLU A 498 -1.60 -16.41 33.17
N ALA A 499 -1.84 -15.13 32.90
CA ALA A 499 -2.44 -14.64 31.67
C ALA A 499 -1.81 -13.31 31.26
N THR A 500 -2.13 -12.88 30.04
CA THR A 500 -1.75 -11.54 29.56
C THR A 500 -2.98 -10.73 29.21
N ARG A 501 -2.87 -9.41 29.36
CA ARG A 501 -3.88 -8.45 28.92
C ARG A 501 -3.21 -7.24 28.28
N VAL A 502 -4.00 -6.47 27.54
CA VAL A 502 -3.54 -5.18 27.04
C VAL A 502 -3.77 -4.09 28.09
N ASN A 503 -2.74 -3.30 28.34
CA ASN A 503 -2.86 -2.00 28.99
C ASN A 503 -2.84 -0.90 27.92
N TRP A 504 -3.91 -0.11 27.83
CA TRP A 504 -4.05 0.94 26.83
C TRP A 504 -3.35 2.21 27.31
N LEU A 505 -2.36 2.69 26.56
CA LEU A 505 -1.60 3.91 26.87
C LEU A 505 -2.22 5.18 26.25
N GLY A 506 -3.31 5.01 25.50
CA GLY A 506 -4.06 6.09 24.85
C GLY A 506 -3.61 6.39 23.41
N PRO A 507 -4.18 7.44 22.80
CA PRO A 507 -3.92 7.78 21.41
C PRO A 507 -2.50 8.31 21.18
N ILE A 508 -2.03 8.17 19.94
CA ILE A 508 -0.80 8.79 19.42
C ILE A 508 -1.15 9.54 18.13
N GLU A 509 -0.51 10.69 17.92
CA GLU A 509 -0.67 11.52 16.72
C GLU A 509 0.40 11.18 15.68
N GLY A 510 0.08 11.42 14.40
CA GLY A 510 0.95 11.14 13.26
C GLY A 510 0.22 10.30 12.22
N SER A 511 0.67 10.36 10.96
CA SER A 511 0.09 9.49 9.94
C SER A 511 0.49 8.04 10.18
N ALA A 512 -0.37 7.08 9.79
CA ALA A 512 -0.04 5.65 9.92
C ALA A 512 1.31 5.28 9.29
N ARG A 513 1.70 5.96 8.20
CA ARG A 513 2.99 5.75 7.53
C ARG A 513 4.16 6.21 8.39
N GLU A 514 4.09 7.42 8.97
CA GLU A 514 5.13 7.96 9.84
C GLU A 514 5.32 7.06 11.07
N LEU A 515 4.21 6.72 11.73
CA LEU A 515 4.23 5.88 12.92
C LEU A 515 4.83 4.50 12.66
N LEU A 516 4.57 3.90 11.50
CA LEU A 516 5.14 2.60 11.13
C LEU A 516 6.59 2.71 10.64
N SER A 517 6.96 3.79 9.95
CA SER A 517 8.36 4.01 9.54
C SER A 517 9.30 4.25 10.73
N ASP A 518 8.80 4.92 11.78
CA ASP A 518 9.56 5.13 13.01
C ASP A 518 9.89 3.79 13.67
N VAL A 519 8.94 2.83 13.65
CA VAL A 519 9.14 1.46 14.14
C VAL A 519 10.15 0.68 13.31
N GLU A 520 10.09 0.77 11.99
CA GLU A 520 10.94 -0.05 11.10
C GLU A 520 12.41 0.44 11.05
N SER A 521 12.65 1.69 11.45
CA SER A 521 13.99 2.27 11.51
C SER A 521 14.90 1.67 12.59
N THR A 522 14.38 0.77 13.44
CA THR A 522 15.13 0.07 14.49
C THR A 522 15.53 -1.36 14.13
N GLU A 523 14.91 -2.00 13.11
CA GLU A 523 15.18 -3.41 12.75
C GLU A 523 16.34 -3.60 11.75
N ASN A 524 16.95 -2.53 11.22
CA ASN A 524 18.10 -2.67 10.34
C ASN A 524 19.42 -2.33 11.05
N ASP A 525 20.21 -3.38 11.28
CA ASP A 525 21.65 -3.42 11.61
C ASP A 525 22.56 -2.75 10.54
N GLY A 526 22.00 -1.84 9.74
CA GLY A 526 22.69 -0.94 8.81
C GLY A 526 22.47 0.56 9.10
N SER A 527 21.70 0.91 10.14
CA SER A 527 21.37 2.30 10.49
C SER A 527 22.49 3.08 11.20
N GLY A 528 23.60 2.42 11.53
CA GLY A 528 24.80 3.06 12.08
C GLY A 528 25.23 4.25 11.22
N SER A 529 25.30 4.08 9.90
CA SER A 529 25.81 5.14 9.01
C SER A 529 24.95 6.40 8.98
N ILE A 530 23.61 6.31 9.02
CA ILE A 530 22.73 7.49 8.95
C ILE A 530 22.72 8.23 10.28
N ILE A 531 22.73 7.51 11.41
CA ILE A 531 22.82 8.15 12.74
C ILE A 531 24.20 8.76 12.92
N ASP A 532 25.26 8.10 12.48
CA ASP A 532 26.63 8.63 12.54
C ASP A 532 26.78 9.87 11.64
N MET A 533 26.19 9.86 10.42
CA MET A 533 26.12 11.05 9.57
C MET A 533 25.30 12.19 10.19
N ALA A 534 24.18 11.87 10.85
CA ALA A 534 23.38 12.86 11.57
C ALA A 534 24.13 13.42 12.80
N MET A 535 24.94 12.60 13.46
CA MET A 535 25.82 13.03 14.55
C MET A 535 26.93 13.95 14.02
N GLU A 536 27.63 13.57 12.94
CA GLU A 536 28.62 14.42 12.29
C GLU A 536 28.02 15.74 11.82
N PHE A 537 26.81 15.70 11.25
CA PHE A 537 26.07 16.89 10.87
C PHE A 537 25.76 17.79 12.07
N LEU A 538 25.22 17.25 13.16
CA LEU A 538 24.93 18.05 14.37
C LEU A 538 26.20 18.60 15.03
N ILE A 539 27.30 17.83 15.02
CA ILE A 539 28.60 18.31 15.48
C ILE A 539 29.07 19.47 14.59
N GLY A 540 29.07 19.31 13.26
CA GLY A 540 29.48 20.36 12.33
C GLY A 540 28.62 21.62 12.42
N LEU A 541 27.31 21.45 12.60
CA LEU A 541 26.35 22.54 12.70
C LEU A 541 26.48 23.35 14.00
N LEU A 542 26.71 22.67 15.13
CA LEU A 542 26.69 23.30 16.46
C LEU A 542 28.08 23.59 17.03
N SER A 543 29.16 23.03 16.48
CA SER A 543 30.53 23.33 16.92
C SER A 543 30.94 24.81 16.75
N PRO A 544 30.64 25.50 15.62
CA PRO A 544 31.14 26.86 15.40
C PRO A 544 30.35 27.93 16.16
N ILE A 545 29.29 27.56 16.88
CA ILE A 545 28.36 28.49 17.52
C ILE A 545 28.08 28.11 18.97
N GLU A 546 27.72 29.10 19.80
CA GLU A 546 27.47 28.84 21.22
C GLU A 546 26.15 28.08 21.43
N LYS A 547 25.09 28.48 20.72
CA LYS A 547 23.74 27.89 20.79
C LYS A 547 22.94 28.22 19.52
N MET A 548 22.05 27.33 19.09
CA MET A 548 21.16 27.52 17.94
C MET A 548 19.69 27.30 18.33
N PRO A 549 18.72 28.09 17.82
CA PRO A 549 17.30 27.80 18.03
C PRO A 549 16.91 26.41 17.51
N SER A 550 16.17 25.65 18.32
CA SER A 550 15.76 24.27 17.99
C SER A 550 14.98 24.18 16.67
N LYS A 551 14.14 25.17 16.37
CA LYS A 551 13.40 25.25 15.10
C LYS A 551 14.34 25.35 13.89
N GLU A 552 15.45 26.04 14.04
CA GLU A 552 16.45 26.23 12.99
C GLU A 552 17.32 24.98 12.82
N VAL A 553 17.71 24.33 13.91
CA VAL A 553 18.39 23.02 13.87
C VAL A 553 17.58 22.00 13.07
N HIS A 554 16.27 21.90 13.34
CA HIS A 554 15.39 20.99 12.61
C HIS A 554 15.17 21.39 11.14
N ALA A 555 15.14 22.69 10.83
CA ALA A 555 15.04 23.17 9.45
C ALA A 555 16.27 22.79 8.63
N GLN A 556 17.47 23.05 9.15
CA GLN A 556 18.73 22.73 8.48
C GLN A 556 18.96 21.22 8.37
N ALA A 557 18.59 20.45 9.39
CA ALA A 557 18.69 19.00 9.32
C ALA A 557 17.75 18.39 8.26
N LYS A 558 16.55 18.95 8.10
CA LYS A 558 15.60 18.55 7.06
C LYS A 558 16.13 18.89 5.67
N GLU A 559 16.74 20.06 5.49
CA GLU A 559 17.38 20.47 4.24
C GLU A 559 18.56 19.56 3.88
N ALA A 560 19.33 19.12 4.89
CA ALA A 560 20.40 18.14 4.74
C ALA A 560 19.91 16.68 4.54
N GLY A 561 18.59 16.46 4.44
CA GLY A 561 18.00 15.15 4.15
C GLY A 561 17.86 14.22 5.36
N PHE A 562 18.07 14.70 6.58
CA PHE A 562 17.86 13.90 7.79
C PHE A 562 16.40 13.93 8.23
N SER A 563 15.90 12.76 8.65
CA SER A 563 14.58 12.68 9.28
C SER A 563 14.60 13.28 10.69
N PRO A 564 13.48 13.81 11.20
CA PRO A 564 13.38 14.27 12.58
C PRO A 564 13.80 13.20 13.60
N ALA A 565 13.54 11.93 13.32
CA ALA A 565 13.92 10.79 14.14
C ALA A 565 15.45 10.60 14.19
N SER A 566 16.15 10.64 13.05
CA SER A 566 17.62 10.55 13.00
C SER A 566 18.29 11.69 13.77
N VAL A 567 17.75 12.90 13.67
CA VAL A 567 18.24 14.08 14.39
C VAL A 567 18.02 13.94 15.89
N ARG A 568 16.84 13.45 16.32
CA ARG A 568 16.54 13.22 17.74
C ARG A 568 17.40 12.11 18.34
N ARG A 569 17.66 11.03 17.60
CA ARG A 569 18.56 9.95 18.05
C ARG A 569 20.01 10.43 18.13
N ALA A 570 20.50 11.16 17.13
CA ALA A 570 21.82 11.78 17.16
C ALA A 570 21.97 12.78 18.31
N GLN A 571 20.93 13.59 18.56
CA GLN A 571 20.87 14.51 19.70
C GLN A 571 21.02 13.78 21.05
N VAL A 572 20.31 12.67 21.23
CA VAL A 572 20.40 11.84 22.46
C VAL A 572 21.80 11.24 22.59
N LYS A 573 22.36 10.66 21.51
CA LYS A 573 23.72 10.08 21.51
C LYS A 573 24.81 11.11 21.79
N LEU A 574 24.66 12.34 21.28
CA LEU A 574 25.57 13.47 21.55
C LEU A 574 25.29 14.16 22.88
N ASN A 575 24.31 13.69 23.66
CA ASN A 575 23.90 14.27 24.94
C ASN A 575 23.57 15.78 24.86
N ILE A 576 23.01 16.22 23.72
CA ILE A 576 22.58 17.61 23.51
C ILE A 576 21.25 17.83 24.23
N LYS A 577 21.30 18.58 25.33
CA LYS A 577 20.12 18.93 26.12
C LYS A 577 19.55 20.27 25.65
N PRO A 578 18.32 20.33 25.10
CA PRO A 578 17.67 21.59 24.79
C PRO A 578 17.50 22.41 26.06
N PHE A 579 17.78 23.71 25.98
CA PHE A 579 17.63 24.62 27.10
C PHE A 579 16.99 25.93 26.66
N ARG A 580 16.42 26.65 27.61
CA ARG A 580 15.78 27.94 27.38
C ARG A 580 16.44 29.00 28.27
N PRO A 581 17.27 29.90 27.71
CA PRO A 581 17.88 30.98 28.47
C PRO A 581 16.84 31.92 29.11
N SER A 582 17.19 32.52 30.24
CA SER A 582 16.33 33.52 30.89
C SER A 582 16.09 34.71 29.95
N GLY A 583 14.82 35.08 29.73
CA GLY A 583 14.42 36.15 28.83
C GLY A 583 14.06 35.72 27.40
N GLU A 584 14.31 34.46 27.02
CA GLU A 584 14.02 33.95 25.67
C GLU A 584 12.65 33.24 25.58
N THR A 585 12.02 33.29 24.41
CA THR A 585 10.73 32.60 24.14
C THR A 585 10.89 31.24 23.47
N VAL A 586 12.08 30.91 22.97
CA VAL A 586 12.36 29.71 22.18
C VAL A 586 13.40 28.80 22.85
N TRP A 587 13.38 27.52 22.51
CA TRP A 587 14.35 26.53 22.97
C TRP A 587 15.59 26.53 22.08
N PHE A 588 16.76 26.40 22.70
CA PHE A 588 18.05 26.38 22.04
C PHE A 588 18.77 25.04 22.27
N TRP A 589 19.61 24.66 21.32
CA TRP A 589 20.51 23.51 21.40
C TRP A 589 21.95 24.01 21.43
N SER A 590 22.80 23.35 22.21
CA SER A 590 24.25 23.58 22.23
C SER A 590 24.97 22.25 22.37
N LEU A 591 26.10 22.09 21.68
CA LEU A 591 26.95 20.93 21.83
C LEU A 591 27.58 20.89 23.24
N PRO A 592 27.59 19.74 23.94
CA PRO A 592 28.32 19.61 25.21
C PRO A 592 29.82 19.85 25.02
N LYS A 593 30.50 20.35 26.07
CA LYS A 593 31.93 20.70 26.02
C LYS A 593 32.84 19.56 25.55
N ILE A 594 32.49 18.31 25.87
CA ILE A 594 33.26 17.10 25.51
C ILE A 594 33.31 16.87 23.98
N HIS A 595 32.34 17.40 23.23
CA HIS A 595 32.24 17.20 21.79
C HIS A 595 32.70 18.41 20.97
N ARG A 596 33.10 19.53 21.61
CA ARG A 596 33.74 20.64 20.91
C ARG A 596 35.20 20.28 20.66
N LEU A 597 35.70 20.47 19.44
CA LEU A 597 37.08 20.17 19.03
C LEU A 597 38.16 21.05 19.69
N ASP A 598 37.78 21.87 20.67
CA ASP A 598 38.64 22.85 21.33
C ASP A 598 39.00 22.39 22.76
N GLU A 599 39.74 21.27 22.89
CA GLU A 599 40.68 21.04 24.00
C GLU A 599 41.49 19.74 23.76
N PRO A 600 42.82 19.73 23.95
CA PRO A 600 43.61 18.51 23.87
C PRO A 600 43.29 17.61 25.06
N THR A 601 42.64 16.47 24.82
CA THR A 601 42.58 15.39 25.80
C THR A 601 43.98 14.80 25.97
N HIS A 602 44.71 15.28 26.97
CA HIS A 602 45.78 14.49 27.58
C HIS A 602 45.15 13.25 28.21
N PHE A 603 45.35 12.10 27.56
CA PHE A 603 45.43 10.81 28.23
C PHE A 603 46.89 10.46 28.47
#